data_AF-A0A6G3SF85-F1
#
_entry.id   AF-A0A6G3SF85-F1
#
_cell.length_a   1.000
_cell.length_b   1.000
_cell.length_c   1.000
_cell.angle_alpha   90.00
_cell.angle_beta   90.00
_cell.angle_gamma   90.00
#
_symmetry.space_group_name_H-M   'P 1'
#
loop_
_entity.id
_entity.type
_entity.pdbx_description
1 polymer ?
#
loop_
_entity_poly.entity_id
_entity_poly.type
_entity_poly.pdbx_seq_one_letter_code
_entity_poly.pdbx_strand_id
1 'polypeptide(L)' 'SLGHGAHYCLGAPLARLEATIALERLFVRFPGLALAVPDAELPAHAGFVGNSVRRLPVRPGPDAGER' A
#
# COMPACT_ATOMS: atom_id res chain seq x y z
N SER A 1 -2.36 -10.60 -7.48
CA SER A 1 -3.60 -11.36 -7.20
C SER A 1 -3.29 -12.84 -7.04
N LEU A 2 -4.01 -13.54 -6.16
CA LEU A 2 -3.52 -14.70 -5.39
C LEU A 2 -3.52 -16.06 -6.12
N GLY A 3 -3.52 -16.07 -7.46
CA GLY A 3 -3.58 -17.30 -8.26
C GLY A 3 -4.93 -18.03 -8.15
N HIS A 4 -4.99 -19.28 -8.63
CA HIS A 4 -6.14 -20.19 -8.57
C HIS A 4 -5.67 -21.66 -8.67
N GLY A 5 -6.54 -22.62 -8.33
CA GLY A 5 -6.30 -24.05 -8.49
C GLY A 5 -5.32 -24.65 -7.46
N ALA A 6 -4.61 -25.70 -7.85
CA ALA A 6 -3.69 -26.45 -6.95
C ALA A 6 -2.55 -25.59 -6.37
N HIS A 7 -2.24 -24.46 -7.01
CA HIS A 7 -1.21 -23.51 -6.57
C HIS A 7 -1.83 -22.16 -6.14
N TYR A 8 -3.11 -22.14 -5.76
CA TYR A 8 -3.68 -20.98 -5.11
C TYR A 8 -2.84 -20.60 -3.88
N CYS A 9 -2.59 -19.31 -3.71
CA CYS A 9 -1.68 -18.83 -2.68
C CYS A 9 -2.11 -19.32 -1.30
N LEU A 10 -1.27 -20.13 -0.65
CA LEU A 10 -1.52 -20.65 0.68
C LEU A 10 -1.72 -19.52 1.72
N GLY A 11 -0.99 -18.41 1.54
CA GLY A 11 -1.07 -17.22 2.39
C GLY A 11 -2.22 -16.28 2.05
N ALA A 12 -3.10 -16.63 1.11
CA ALA A 12 -4.15 -15.74 0.64
C ALA A 12 -5.11 -15.19 1.72
N PRO A 13 -5.49 -15.96 2.76
CA PRO A 13 -6.27 -15.42 3.87
C PRO A 13 -5.47 -14.40 4.70
N LEU A 14 -4.22 -14.71 5.02
CA LEU A 14 -3.36 -13.85 5.83
C LEU A 14 -3.04 -12.53 5.10
N ALA A 15 -2.65 -12.60 3.83
CA ALA A 15 -2.34 -11.43 3.02
C ALA A 15 -3.54 -10.47 2.91
N ARG A 16 -4.77 -11.01 2.83
CA ARG A 16 -5.99 -10.19 2.85
C ARG A 16 -6.20 -9.55 4.22
N LEU A 17 -6.07 -10.31 5.30
CA LEU A 17 -6.23 -9.80 6.67
C LEU A 17 -5.24 -8.66 6.96
N GLU A 18 -3.96 -8.87 6.62
CA GLU A 18 -2.91 -7.87 6.80
C GLU A 18 -3.20 -6.62 5.97
N ALA A 19 -3.55 -6.76 4.69
CA ALA A 19 -3.87 -5.62 3.84
C ALA A 19 -5.08 -4.83 4.36
N THR A 20 -6.15 -5.51 4.78
CA THR A 20 -7.33 -4.86 5.36
C THR A 20 -6.95 -4.05 6.60
N ILE A 21 -6.33 -4.69 7.60
CA ILE A 21 -6.00 -4.01 8.86
C ILE A 21 -4.98 -2.89 8.63
N ALA A 22 -3.91 -3.14 7.89
CA ALA A 22 -2.84 -2.17 7.69
C ALA A 22 -3.33 -0.94 6.94
N LEU A 23 -4.08 -1.12 5.85
CA LEU A 23 -4.59 0.01 5.05
C LEU A 23 -5.64 0.81 5.82
N GLU A 24 -6.58 0.14 6.50
CA GLU A 24 -7.56 0.83 7.34
C GLU A 24 -6.89 1.66 8.44
N ARG A 25 -5.97 1.06 9.20
CA ARG A 25 -5.27 1.76 10.29
C ARG A 25 -4.40 2.91 9.77
N LEU A 26 -3.74 2.73 8.61
CA LEU A 26 -2.92 3.76 7.99
C LEU A 26 -3.75 5.01 7.68
N PHE A 27 -4.89 4.85 7.00
CA PHE A 27 -5.73 6.00 6.60
C PHE A 27 -6.52 6.58 7.77
N VAL A 28 -6.87 5.79 8.79
CA VAL A 28 -7.44 6.31 10.04
C VAL A 28 -6.41 7.16 10.79
N ARG A 29 -5.14 6.74 10.85
CA ARG A 29 -4.09 7.48 11.57
C ARG A 29 -3.62 8.73 10.83
N PHE A 30 -3.59 8.68 9.48
CA PHE A 30 -3.11 9.75 8.61
C PHE A 30 -4.18 10.10 7.55
N PRO A 31 -5.26 10.78 7.95
CA PRO A 31 -6.37 11.07 7.03
C PRO A 31 -6.01 12.05 5.91
N GLY A 32 -4.93 12.83 6.07
CA GLY A 32 -4.39 13.72 5.04
C GLY A 32 -3.24 13.13 4.21
N LEU A 33 -3.01 11.81 4.28
CA LEU A 33 -1.89 11.15 3.61
C LEU A 33 -1.95 11.40 2.09
N ALA A 34 -0.88 11.95 1.53
CA ALA A 34 -0.77 12.27 0.11
C ALA A 34 0.64 11.94 -0.43
N LEU A 35 0.78 11.78 -1.74
CA LEU A 35 2.11 11.63 -2.35
C LEU A 35 2.94 12.90 -2.15
N ALA A 36 4.23 12.73 -1.83
CA ALA A 36 5.16 13.84 -1.69
C ALA A 36 5.71 14.35 -3.04
N VAL A 37 5.50 13.58 -4.10
CA VAL A 37 5.93 13.82 -5.49
C VAL A 37 4.79 13.47 -6.46
N PRO A 38 4.79 14.00 -7.69
CA PRO A 38 3.88 13.56 -8.75
C PRO A 38 3.99 12.05 -9.02
N ASP A 39 2.91 11.41 -9.46
CA ASP A 39 2.87 9.98 -9.75
C ASP A 39 3.88 9.56 -10.83
N ALA A 40 4.09 10.41 -11.83
CA ALA A 40 5.02 10.18 -12.94
C ALA A 40 6.49 10.10 -12.49
N GLU A 41 6.81 10.58 -11.28
CA GLU A 41 8.16 10.54 -10.71
C GLU A 41 8.39 9.32 -9.81
N LEU A 42 7.37 8.47 -9.61
CA LEU A 42 7.50 7.30 -8.77
C LEU A 42 8.45 6.27 -9.41
N PRO A 43 9.54 5.89 -8.73
CA PRO A 43 10.50 4.96 -9.30
C PRO A 43 9.88 3.57 -9.36
N ALA A 44 9.61 3.06 -10.55
CA ALA A 44 9.16 1.69 -10.74
C ALA A 44 10.14 0.71 -10.08
N HIS A 45 9.62 -0.31 -9.41
CA HIS A 45 10.45 -1.40 -8.92
C HIS A 45 10.78 -2.32 -10.09
N ALA A 46 12.06 -2.50 -10.41
CA ALA A 46 12.50 -3.44 -11.42
C ALA A 46 12.29 -4.87 -10.91
N GLY A 47 11.10 -5.43 -11.17
CA GLY A 47 10.73 -6.79 -10.84
C GLY A 47 9.83 -7.36 -11.92
N PHE A 48 10.06 -8.62 -12.27
CA PHE A 48 9.28 -9.30 -13.32
C PHE A 48 7.88 -9.74 -12.83
N VAL A 49 7.73 -9.95 -11.52
CA VAL A 49 6.57 -10.65 -10.94
C VAL A 49 5.51 -9.71 -10.37
N GLY A 50 5.84 -8.44 -10.12
CA GLY A 50 4.99 -7.52 -9.35
C GLY A 50 4.90 -6.12 -9.94
N ASN A 51 3.75 -5.48 -9.73
CA ASN A 51 3.56 -4.05 -9.98
C ASN A 51 3.78 -3.29 -8.67
N SER A 52 4.96 -2.72 -8.49
CA SER A 52 5.30 -1.95 -7.30
C SER A 52 6.26 -0.81 -7.63
N VAL A 53 6.37 0.14 -6.70
CA VAL A 53 7.36 1.20 -6.73
C VAL A 53 8.49 0.87 -5.77
N ARG A 54 9.72 1.25 -6.12
CA ARG A 54 10.88 1.05 -5.25
C ARG A 54 10.78 1.87 -3.97
N ARG A 55 10.15 3.04 -4.04
CA ARG A 55 9.86 3.94 -2.91
C ARG A 55 8.54 4.64 -3.19
N LEU A 56 7.78 4.90 -2.12
CA LEU A 56 6.54 5.68 -2.15
C LEU A 56 6.69 6.88 -1.20
N PRO A 57 7.25 8.01 -1.66
CA PRO A 57 7.37 9.21 -0.85
C PRO A 57 5.98 9.77 -0.52
N VAL A 58 5.68 9.95 0.76
CA VAL A 58 4.38 10.44 1.23
C VAL A 58 4.54 11.60 2.22
N ARG A 59 3.54 12.47 2.25
CA ARG A 59 3.31 13.46 3.31
C ARG A 59 2.12 12.97 4.15
N PRO A 60 2.23 12.84 5.48
CA PRO A 60 1.14 12.41 6.35
C PRO A 60 -0.13 13.28 6.29
N GLY A 61 0.01 14.52 5.80
CA GLY A 61 -1.00 15.56 5.92
C GLY A 61 -1.06 16.14 7.34
N PRO A 62 -1.84 17.21 7.58
CA PRO A 62 -2.06 17.72 8.92
C PRO A 62 -2.78 16.65 9.77
N ASP A 63 -2.38 16.50 11.03
CA ASP A 63 -3.09 15.62 11.96
C ASP A 63 -4.53 16.12 12.10
N ALA A 64 -5.52 15.23 11.96
CA ALA A 64 -6.93 15.60 12.13
C ALA A 64 -7.31 16.02 13.57
N GLY A 65 -6.35 16.00 14.49
CA GLY A 65 -6.48 16.33 15.92
C GLY A 65 -5.89 17.68 16.35
N GLU A 66 -5.37 18.51 15.44
CA GLU A 66 -5.07 19.92 15.73
C GLU A 66 -6.31 20.79 15.42
N ARG A 67 -7.35 20.61 16.25
CA ARG A 67 -8.46 21.56 16.45
C ARG A 67 -8.94 21.48 17.89
#